data_AF-A0A395L488-F1
#
_entry.id   AF-A0A395L488-F1
#
_cell.length_a   1.000
_cell.length_b   1.000
_cell.length_c   1.000
_cell.angle_alpha   90.00
_cell.angle_beta   90.00
_cell.angle_gamma   90.00
#
_symmetry.space_group_name_H-M   'P 1'
#
loop_
_entity.id
_entity.type
_entity.pdbx_description
1 polymer ?
#
loop_
_entity_poly.entity_id
_entity_poly.type
_entity_poly.pdbx_seq_one_letter_code
_entity_poly.pdbx_strand_id
1 'polypeptide(L)'
;MPAVKIYSRSVEDVARENARPEFDRAMEAVRSVGRNVYADPDGVAGKLSADIVDKGMLGQALATSVTECPEQFGELRGKTGLLGDNKERKAARHYAKALGHHVASAGQTWERRLEAEYQSEMWNREKRDVIEVPGLAPRSEAILKQLDGLSQSEKPKFLEQISGTPEGSHALEEAKKIAQALEQRFGSAEARDLKLENMRLGPELSTKLDRIKDVARIVDRAQRAELTRTYELTRGLKKGLGLGI
;
A
#
# COMPACT_ATOMS: atom_id res chain seq x y z
N MET A 1 17.51 -10.83 6.52
CA MET A 1 17.18 -9.78 5.54
C MET A 1 17.57 -8.44 6.12
N PRO A 2 18.51 -7.72 5.49
CA PRO A 2 18.98 -6.44 6.01
C PRO A 2 17.90 -5.36 5.91
N ALA A 3 18.04 -4.30 6.71
CA ALA A 3 17.29 -3.07 6.54
C ALA A 3 17.53 -2.47 5.13
N VAL A 4 16.52 -1.83 4.55
CA VAL A 4 16.64 -1.10 3.28
C VAL A 4 17.12 0.31 3.60
N LYS A 5 18.23 0.72 2.98
CA LYS A 5 18.84 2.05 3.17
C LYS A 5 19.10 2.78 1.86
N ILE A 6 19.01 2.08 0.74
CA ILE A 6 19.28 2.59 -0.60
C ILE A 6 18.02 2.39 -1.41
N TYR A 7 17.54 3.48 -2.01
CA TYR A 7 16.31 3.53 -2.79
C TYR A 7 16.65 3.95 -4.22
N SER A 8 16.10 3.27 -5.21
CA SER A 8 16.30 3.60 -6.62
C SER A 8 15.48 4.82 -7.07
N ARG A 9 14.48 5.23 -6.27
CA ARG A 9 13.54 6.32 -6.55
C ARG A 9 13.39 7.22 -5.33
N SER A 10 13.14 8.50 -5.59
CA SER A 10 12.82 9.46 -4.54
C SER A 10 11.46 9.14 -3.88
N VAL A 11 11.17 9.74 -2.73
CA VAL A 11 9.86 9.58 -2.07
C VAL A 11 8.79 10.20 -2.97
N GLU A 12 9.09 11.34 -3.56
CA GLU A 12 8.24 12.11 -4.45
C GLU A 12 7.88 11.34 -5.71
N ASP A 13 8.81 10.61 -6.31
CA ASP A 13 8.55 9.81 -7.52
C ASP A 13 7.62 8.63 -7.25
N VAL A 14 7.75 8.00 -6.07
CA VAL A 14 6.85 6.91 -5.65
C VAL A 14 5.47 7.49 -5.33
N ALA A 15 5.42 8.60 -4.61
CA ALA A 15 4.17 9.25 -4.24
C ALA A 15 3.35 9.70 -5.47
N ARG A 16 4.00 10.30 -6.46
CA ARG A 16 3.35 10.71 -7.72
C ARG A 16 2.78 9.52 -8.49
N GLU A 17 3.54 8.43 -8.58
CA GLU A 17 3.08 7.21 -9.26
C GLU A 17 1.86 6.61 -8.55
N ASN A 18 1.91 6.49 -7.22
CA ASN A 18 0.82 5.90 -6.45
C ASN A 18 -0.44 6.79 -6.39
N ALA A 19 -0.30 8.12 -6.45
CA ALA A 19 -1.42 9.04 -6.47
C ALA A 19 -2.14 9.10 -7.82
N ARG A 20 -1.46 8.66 -8.90
CA ARG A 20 -1.93 8.79 -10.28
C ARG A 20 -3.25 8.08 -10.57
N PRO A 21 -3.51 6.83 -10.14
CA PRO A 21 -4.72 6.10 -10.51
C PRO A 21 -6.02 6.78 -10.06
N GLU A 22 -6.09 7.29 -8.84
CA GLU A 22 -7.27 8.00 -8.36
C GLU A 22 -7.45 9.37 -9.00
N PHE A 23 -6.35 10.05 -9.32
CA PHE A 23 -6.42 11.28 -10.08
C PHE A 23 -6.94 11.04 -11.50
N ASP A 24 -6.45 10.00 -12.19
CA ASP A 24 -6.91 9.64 -13.53
C ASP A 24 -8.41 9.30 -13.55
N ARG A 25 -8.91 8.63 -12.50
CA ARG A 25 -10.36 8.40 -12.30
C ARG A 25 -11.12 9.70 -12.09
N ALA A 26 -10.60 10.64 -11.29
CA ALA A 26 -11.24 11.94 -11.12
C ALA A 26 -11.30 12.73 -12.45
N MET A 27 -10.29 12.58 -13.30
CA MET A 27 -10.25 13.19 -14.63
C MET A 27 -11.26 12.58 -15.62
N GLU A 28 -11.84 11.41 -15.35
CA GLU A 28 -12.94 10.87 -16.17
C GLU A 28 -14.20 11.76 -16.11
N ALA A 29 -14.48 12.36 -14.95
CA ALA A 29 -15.59 13.31 -14.82
C ALA A 29 -15.33 14.60 -15.61
N VAL A 30 -14.07 15.07 -15.61
CA VAL A 30 -13.63 16.22 -16.43
C VAL A 30 -13.81 15.91 -17.92
N ARG A 31 -13.39 14.73 -18.39
CA ARG A 31 -13.63 14.27 -19.78
C ARG A 31 -15.12 14.22 -20.11
N SER A 32 -15.92 13.61 -19.24
CA SER A 32 -17.36 13.44 -19.45
C SER A 32 -18.09 14.78 -19.60
N VAL A 33 -17.87 15.71 -18.67
CA VAL A 33 -18.50 17.04 -18.72
C VAL A 33 -17.91 17.89 -19.86
N GLY A 34 -16.61 17.75 -20.12
CA GLY A 34 -15.90 18.42 -21.20
C GLY A 34 -16.50 18.17 -22.58
N ARG A 35 -17.16 17.04 -22.82
CA ARG A 35 -17.88 16.74 -24.08
C ARG A 35 -18.97 17.74 -24.42
N ASN A 36 -19.51 18.45 -23.42
CA ASN A 36 -20.51 19.50 -23.63
C ASN A 36 -19.87 20.87 -23.90
N VAL A 37 -18.58 21.03 -23.64
CA VAL A 37 -17.84 22.30 -23.71
C VAL A 37 -16.95 22.35 -24.95
N TYR A 38 -16.13 21.33 -25.16
CA TYR A 38 -15.06 21.33 -26.17
C TYR A 38 -15.35 20.43 -27.36
N ALA A 39 -14.81 20.80 -28.52
CA ALA A 39 -14.77 19.96 -29.71
C ALA A 39 -13.83 18.75 -29.51
N ASP A 40 -12.72 18.94 -28.79
CA ASP A 40 -11.78 17.89 -28.39
C ASP A 40 -11.72 17.79 -26.85
N PRO A 41 -12.66 17.07 -26.22
CA PRO A 41 -12.71 16.95 -24.76
C PRO A 41 -11.53 16.14 -24.18
N ASP A 42 -11.01 15.15 -24.91
CA ASP A 42 -9.93 14.29 -24.43
C ASP A 42 -8.58 15.03 -24.47
N GLY A 43 -8.29 15.77 -25.53
CA GLY A 43 -7.09 16.60 -25.61
C GLY A 43 -7.09 17.72 -24.56
N VAL A 44 -8.24 18.35 -24.30
CA VAL A 44 -8.35 19.35 -23.23
C VAL A 44 -8.17 18.74 -21.85
N ALA A 45 -8.80 17.60 -21.57
CA ALA A 45 -8.60 16.91 -20.30
C ALA A 45 -7.13 16.48 -20.11
N GLY A 46 -6.44 16.06 -21.18
CA GLY A 46 -5.00 15.76 -21.15
C GLY A 46 -4.14 16.97 -20.78
N LYS A 47 -4.41 18.15 -21.36
CA LYS A 47 -3.70 19.39 -21.01
C LYS A 47 -3.93 19.79 -19.54
N LEU A 48 -5.19 19.78 -19.10
CA LEU A 48 -5.54 20.10 -17.71
C LEU A 48 -4.88 19.12 -16.73
N SER A 49 -4.81 17.84 -17.09
CA SER A 49 -4.10 16.82 -16.32
C SER A 49 -2.60 17.15 -16.21
N ALA A 50 -1.95 17.49 -17.32
CA ALA A 50 -0.52 17.84 -17.34
C ALA A 50 -0.24 19.14 -16.57
N ASP A 51 -1.12 20.12 -16.65
CA ASP A 51 -1.00 21.37 -15.88
C ASP A 51 -1.04 21.09 -14.36
N ILE A 52 -1.91 20.19 -13.91
CA ILE A 52 -1.99 19.78 -12.49
C ILE A 52 -0.75 18.97 -12.08
N VAL A 53 -0.43 17.90 -12.82
CA VAL A 53 0.57 16.90 -12.39
C VAL A 53 2.01 17.35 -12.67
N ASP A 54 2.26 17.87 -13.87
CA ASP A 54 3.62 18.14 -14.34
C ASP A 54 4.04 19.58 -14.03
N LYS A 55 3.11 20.54 -14.16
CA LYS A 55 3.38 21.96 -13.87
C LYS A 55 3.02 22.38 -12.44
N GLY A 56 2.39 21.49 -11.67
CA GLY A 56 2.01 21.76 -10.28
C GLY A 56 0.98 22.89 -10.12
N MET A 57 0.15 23.13 -11.15
CA MET A 57 -0.89 24.15 -11.05
C MET A 57 -2.00 23.70 -10.10
N LEU A 58 -2.43 24.63 -9.24
CA LEU A 58 -3.55 24.39 -8.34
C LEU A 58 -4.84 24.16 -9.14
N GLY A 59 -5.55 23.08 -8.82
CA GLY A 59 -6.80 22.75 -9.50
C GLY A 59 -7.84 23.86 -9.42
N GLN A 60 -7.86 24.60 -8.31
CA GLN A 60 -8.76 25.73 -8.12
C GLN A 60 -8.43 26.90 -9.06
N ALA A 61 -7.14 27.17 -9.33
CA ALA A 61 -6.74 28.21 -10.27
C ALA A 61 -7.15 27.84 -11.71
N LEU A 62 -6.89 26.59 -12.12
CA LEU A 62 -7.33 26.07 -13.41
C LEU A 62 -8.85 26.08 -13.55
N ALA A 63 -9.58 25.73 -12.50
CA ALA A 63 -11.05 25.76 -12.50
C ALA A 63 -11.62 27.15 -12.76
N THR A 64 -11.04 28.18 -12.15
CA THR A 64 -11.40 29.58 -12.41
C THR A 64 -11.14 29.93 -13.88
N SER A 65 -9.94 29.62 -14.38
CA SER A 65 -9.57 29.85 -15.78
C SER A 65 -10.50 29.13 -16.76
N VAL A 66 -10.89 27.88 -16.48
CA VAL A 66 -11.84 27.11 -17.31
C VAL A 66 -13.23 27.72 -17.29
N THR A 67 -13.66 28.27 -16.14
CA THR A 67 -14.99 28.88 -16.00
C THR A 67 -15.07 30.22 -16.73
N GLU A 68 -14.02 31.03 -16.62
CA GLU A 68 -14.00 32.42 -17.13
C GLU A 68 -13.61 32.48 -18.62
N CYS A 69 -12.61 31.70 -19.02
CA CYS A 69 -12.01 31.74 -20.36
C CYS A 69 -11.80 30.31 -20.89
N PRO A 70 -12.86 29.51 -21.09
CA PRO A 70 -12.72 28.12 -21.54
C PRO A 70 -12.00 27.98 -22.89
N GLU A 71 -12.14 28.96 -23.80
CA GLU A 71 -11.48 28.97 -25.12
C GLU A 71 -9.95 28.85 -25.06
N GLN A 72 -9.31 29.23 -23.94
CA GLN A 72 -7.84 29.16 -23.81
C GLN A 72 -7.33 27.70 -23.78
N PHE A 73 -8.18 26.74 -23.42
CA PHE A 73 -7.79 25.34 -23.28
C PHE A 73 -8.05 24.55 -24.57
N GLY A 74 -9.06 24.94 -25.34
CA GLY A 74 -9.41 24.32 -26.61
C GLY A 74 -10.61 24.95 -27.29
N GLU A 75 -10.86 24.52 -28.53
CA GLU A 75 -12.00 24.99 -29.32
C GLU A 75 -13.32 24.55 -28.70
N LEU A 76 -14.22 25.50 -28.45
CA LEU A 76 -15.54 25.17 -27.91
C LEU A 76 -16.46 24.62 -28.98
N ARG A 77 -17.48 23.89 -28.54
CA ARG A 77 -18.57 23.46 -29.41
C ARG A 77 -19.37 24.65 -29.95
N GLY A 78 -20.04 24.42 -31.07
CA GLY A 78 -20.82 25.46 -31.74
C GLY A 78 -19.94 26.51 -32.44
N LYS A 79 -20.59 27.58 -32.90
CA LYS A 79 -19.95 28.61 -33.72
C LYS A 79 -20.25 30.00 -33.18
N THR A 80 -19.25 30.86 -33.28
CA THR A 80 -19.38 32.32 -33.11
C THR A 80 -19.29 32.95 -34.51
N GLY A 81 -20.23 33.83 -34.85
CA GLY A 81 -20.26 34.55 -36.13
C GLY A 81 -20.64 36.02 -35.97
N LEU A 82 -20.88 36.71 -37.09
CA LEU A 82 -21.18 38.15 -37.10
C LEU A 82 -22.44 38.53 -36.29
N LEU A 83 -23.37 37.58 -36.10
CA LEU A 83 -24.60 37.74 -35.31
C LEU A 83 -24.47 37.15 -33.90
N GLY A 84 -23.24 36.89 -33.44
CA GLY A 84 -22.93 36.31 -32.13
C GLY A 84 -22.94 34.78 -32.10
N ASP A 85 -23.05 34.25 -30.87
CA ASP A 85 -22.97 32.81 -30.58
C ASP A 85 -24.26 32.06 -30.94
N ASN A 86 -24.10 30.90 -31.59
CA ASN A 86 -25.21 29.98 -31.78
C ASN A 86 -25.62 29.26 -30.47
N LYS A 87 -26.75 28.55 -30.49
CA LYS A 87 -27.28 27.85 -29.30
C LYS A 87 -26.26 26.87 -28.69
N GLU A 88 -25.52 26.15 -29.52
CA GLU A 88 -24.51 25.19 -29.06
C GLU A 88 -23.32 25.89 -28.38
N ARG A 89 -22.83 27.00 -28.92
CA ARG A 89 -21.75 27.80 -28.31
C ARG A 89 -22.18 28.41 -26.97
N LYS A 90 -23.42 28.92 -26.89
CA LYS A 90 -23.99 29.40 -25.61
C LYS A 90 -24.09 28.28 -24.58
N ALA A 91 -24.52 27.08 -24.99
CA ALA A 91 -24.55 25.92 -24.11
C ALA A 91 -23.15 25.50 -23.65
N ALA A 92 -22.15 25.49 -24.54
CA ALA A 92 -20.77 25.17 -24.20
C ALA A 92 -20.21 26.11 -23.12
N ARG A 93 -20.40 27.42 -23.28
CA ARG A 93 -20.03 28.42 -22.26
C ARG A 93 -20.77 28.21 -20.95
N HIS A 94 -22.05 27.83 -20.98
CA HIS A 94 -22.81 27.52 -19.77
C HIS A 94 -22.26 26.29 -19.03
N TYR A 95 -21.91 25.23 -19.75
CA TYR A 95 -21.33 24.01 -19.17
C TYR A 95 -19.91 24.20 -18.65
N ALA A 96 -19.19 25.26 -19.06
CA ALA A 96 -17.84 25.56 -18.57
C ALA A 96 -17.78 25.72 -17.04
N LYS A 97 -18.83 26.26 -16.41
CA LYS A 97 -18.92 26.35 -14.94
C LYS A 97 -18.96 24.97 -14.27
N ALA A 98 -19.78 24.07 -14.80
CA ALA A 98 -19.85 22.69 -14.29
C ALA A 98 -18.50 21.97 -14.50
N LEU A 99 -17.86 22.19 -15.65
CA LEU A 99 -16.53 21.65 -15.92
C LEU A 99 -15.49 22.17 -14.92
N GLY A 100 -15.49 23.47 -14.62
CA GLY A 100 -14.61 24.08 -13.63
C GLY A 100 -14.70 23.40 -12.26
N HIS A 101 -15.91 23.08 -11.79
CA HIS A 101 -16.07 22.34 -10.53
C HIS A 101 -15.41 20.96 -10.55
N HIS A 102 -15.49 20.23 -11.67
CA HIS A 102 -14.82 18.93 -11.80
C HIS A 102 -13.30 19.06 -11.90
N VAL A 103 -12.79 20.11 -12.56
CA VAL A 103 -11.35 20.41 -12.59
C VAL A 103 -10.82 20.72 -11.18
N ALA A 104 -11.55 21.54 -10.41
CA ALA A 104 -11.20 21.81 -9.01
C ALA A 104 -11.18 20.52 -8.18
N SER A 105 -12.21 19.68 -8.32
CA SER A 105 -12.32 18.40 -7.61
C SER A 105 -11.20 17.42 -7.98
N ALA A 106 -10.81 17.35 -9.26
CA ALA A 106 -9.69 16.52 -9.70
C ALA A 106 -8.36 17.03 -9.14
N GLY A 107 -8.11 18.34 -9.14
CA GLY A 107 -6.90 18.90 -8.53
C GLY A 107 -6.83 18.69 -7.02
N GLN A 108 -7.94 18.86 -6.30
CA GLN A 108 -8.00 18.52 -4.86
C GLN A 108 -7.74 17.04 -4.60
N THR A 109 -8.21 16.17 -5.50
CA THR A 109 -7.92 14.73 -5.43
C THR A 109 -6.43 14.46 -5.60
N TRP A 110 -5.78 15.12 -6.56
CA TRP A 110 -4.32 15.04 -6.75
C TRP A 110 -3.56 15.49 -5.52
N GLU A 111 -3.81 16.70 -5.01
CA GLU A 111 -3.13 17.27 -3.85
C GLU A 111 -3.26 16.35 -2.62
N ARG A 112 -4.48 15.92 -2.30
CA ARG A 112 -4.74 15.03 -1.16
C ARG A 112 -4.06 13.67 -1.32
N ARG A 113 -4.08 13.09 -2.53
CA ARG A 113 -3.48 11.78 -2.78
C ARG A 113 -1.96 11.86 -2.77
N LEU A 114 -1.38 12.85 -3.42
CA LEU A 114 0.06 13.05 -3.45
C LEU A 114 0.63 13.21 -2.04
N GLU A 115 0.00 14.04 -1.20
CA GLU A 115 0.42 14.22 0.19
C GLU A 115 0.28 12.92 0.99
N ALA A 116 -0.85 12.22 0.87
CA ALA A 116 -1.05 10.95 1.58
C ALA A 116 -0.02 9.88 1.18
N GLU A 117 0.29 9.76 -0.12
CA GLU A 117 1.28 8.80 -0.61
C GLU A 117 2.70 9.20 -0.23
N TYR A 118 3.02 10.51 -0.22
CA TYR A 118 4.29 11.01 0.25
C TYR A 118 4.53 10.66 1.73
N GLN A 119 3.56 10.96 2.59
CA GLN A 119 3.64 10.62 4.02
C GLN A 119 3.70 9.12 4.26
N SER A 120 2.92 8.34 3.50
CA SER A 120 2.94 6.87 3.55
C SER A 120 4.33 6.33 3.18
N GLU A 121 4.91 6.83 2.10
CA GLU A 121 6.24 6.42 1.65
C GLU A 121 7.34 6.80 2.65
N MET A 122 7.32 8.03 3.18
CA MET A 122 8.24 8.44 4.24
C MET A 122 8.11 7.53 5.47
N TRP A 123 6.89 7.30 5.94
CA TRP A 123 6.65 6.46 7.11
C TRP A 123 7.14 5.03 6.91
N ASN A 124 6.92 4.44 5.72
CA ASN A 124 7.45 3.11 5.40
C ASN A 124 8.98 3.10 5.47
N ARG A 125 9.65 4.10 4.87
CA ARG A 125 11.12 4.19 4.90
C ARG A 125 11.66 4.35 6.31
N GLU A 126 11.01 5.15 7.14
CA GLU A 126 11.48 5.48 8.50
C GLU A 126 11.14 4.41 9.54
N LYS A 127 10.00 3.73 9.40
CA LYS A 127 9.47 2.83 10.45
C LYS A 127 9.57 1.35 10.09
N ARG A 128 9.48 1.00 8.80
CA ARG A 128 9.46 -0.39 8.34
C ARG A 128 10.78 -0.80 7.71
N ASP A 129 11.27 -0.01 6.78
CA ASP A 129 12.46 -0.36 5.99
C ASP A 129 13.74 -0.40 6.83
N VAL A 130 13.77 0.31 7.96
CA VAL A 130 14.86 0.26 8.95
C VAL A 130 14.92 -1.04 9.76
N ILE A 131 13.86 -1.86 9.72
CA ILE A 131 13.78 -3.09 10.52
C ILE A 131 14.56 -4.21 9.82
N GLU A 132 15.60 -4.70 10.49
CA GLU A 132 16.28 -5.91 10.07
C GLU A 132 15.49 -7.14 10.51
N VAL A 133 15.33 -8.11 9.60
CA VAL A 133 14.72 -9.40 9.92
C VAL A 133 15.83 -10.44 10.00
N PRO A 134 16.20 -10.94 11.18
CA PRO A 134 17.27 -11.93 11.29
C PRO A 134 16.87 -13.25 10.60
N GLY A 135 17.87 -14.00 10.15
CA GLY A 135 17.67 -15.39 9.72
C GLY A 135 17.66 -16.32 10.92
N LEU A 136 17.05 -17.50 10.78
CA LEU A 136 17.15 -18.56 11.79
C LEU A 136 18.58 -19.12 11.84
N ALA A 137 19.06 -19.40 13.04
CA ALA A 137 20.25 -20.23 13.24
C ALA A 137 20.00 -21.64 12.67
N PRO A 138 21.00 -22.29 12.05
CA PRO A 138 20.82 -23.60 11.41
C PRO A 138 20.23 -24.66 12.35
N ARG A 139 20.63 -24.64 13.63
CA ARG A 139 20.11 -25.57 14.64
C ARG A 139 18.65 -25.29 14.99
N SER A 140 18.30 -24.03 15.22
CA SER A 140 16.92 -23.62 15.48
C SER A 140 16.02 -23.99 14.32
N GLU A 141 16.44 -23.70 13.10
CA GLU A 141 15.67 -24.06 11.91
C GLU A 141 15.42 -25.56 11.79
N ALA A 142 16.43 -26.40 12.07
CA ALA A 142 16.25 -27.85 12.05
C ALA A 142 15.19 -28.32 13.06
N ILE A 143 15.19 -27.77 14.28
CA ILE A 143 14.20 -28.07 15.32
C ILE A 143 12.80 -27.61 14.88
N LEU A 144 12.69 -26.38 14.37
CA LEU A 144 11.40 -25.83 13.95
C LEU A 144 10.84 -26.52 12.70
N LYS A 145 11.70 -27.01 11.80
CA LYS A 145 11.29 -27.86 10.67
C LYS A 145 10.73 -29.20 11.12
N GLN A 146 11.31 -29.81 12.15
CA GLN A 146 10.73 -31.02 12.73
C GLN A 146 9.33 -30.73 13.28
N LEU A 147 9.17 -29.67 14.08
CA LEU A 147 7.86 -29.25 14.60
C LEU A 147 6.85 -29.01 13.47
N ASP A 148 7.26 -28.33 12.40
CA ASP A 148 6.41 -28.00 11.26
C ASP A 148 5.90 -29.24 10.50
N GLY A 149 6.74 -30.28 10.42
CA GLY A 149 6.42 -31.54 9.75
C GLY A 149 5.52 -32.50 10.53
N LEU A 150 5.28 -32.24 11.82
CA LEU A 150 4.43 -33.09 12.68
C LEU A 150 2.94 -32.89 12.39
N SER A 151 2.14 -33.92 12.69
CA SER A 151 0.68 -33.79 12.72
C SER A 151 0.21 -32.90 13.88
N GLN A 152 -0.99 -32.33 13.79
CA GLN A 152 -1.51 -31.45 14.84
C GLN A 152 -1.61 -32.13 16.22
N SER A 153 -1.85 -33.44 16.26
CA SER A 153 -1.89 -34.23 17.50
C SER A 153 -0.50 -34.45 18.13
N GLU A 154 0.57 -34.42 17.35
CA GLU A 154 1.93 -34.69 17.83
C GLU A 154 2.65 -33.41 18.28
N LYS A 155 2.27 -32.25 17.74
CA LYS A 155 2.89 -30.95 18.03
C LYS A 155 2.90 -30.58 19.52
N PRO A 156 1.82 -30.77 20.32
CA PRO A 156 1.84 -30.38 21.73
C PRO A 156 2.93 -31.11 22.53
N LYS A 157 3.05 -32.43 22.31
CA LYS A 157 4.06 -33.27 22.98
C LYS A 157 5.48 -32.88 22.56
N PHE A 158 5.70 -32.63 21.27
CA PHE A 158 7.01 -32.20 20.79
C PHE A 158 7.40 -30.81 21.33
N LEU A 159 6.44 -29.86 21.36
CA LEU A 159 6.65 -28.54 21.96
C LEU A 159 7.06 -28.65 23.42
N GLU A 160 6.36 -29.46 24.21
CA GLU A 160 6.70 -29.69 25.61
C GLU A 160 8.14 -30.22 25.77
N GLN A 161 8.56 -31.15 24.91
CA GLN A 161 9.92 -31.68 24.93
C GLN A 161 10.97 -30.62 24.61
N ILE A 162 10.79 -29.87 23.52
CA ILE A 162 11.81 -28.90 23.09
C ILE A 162 11.87 -27.68 24.01
N SER A 163 10.73 -27.23 24.59
CA SER A 163 10.70 -26.17 25.58
C SER A 163 11.42 -26.55 26.89
N GLY A 164 11.63 -27.84 27.14
CA GLY A 164 12.43 -28.34 28.26
C GLY A 164 13.94 -28.35 28.01
N THR A 165 14.39 -28.07 26.78
CA THR A 165 15.81 -28.07 26.39
C THR A 165 16.33 -26.64 26.17
N PRO A 166 17.61 -26.33 26.46
CA PRO A 166 18.19 -25.04 26.15
C PRO A 166 18.10 -24.69 24.65
N GLU A 167 18.40 -25.66 23.77
CA GLU A 167 18.40 -25.47 22.32
C GLU A 167 16.99 -25.25 21.77
N GLY A 168 16.00 -26.01 22.27
CA GLY A 168 14.61 -25.87 21.84
C GLY A 168 13.97 -24.58 22.32
N SER A 169 14.21 -24.19 23.58
CA SER A 169 13.79 -22.88 24.10
C SER A 169 14.39 -21.73 23.29
N HIS A 170 15.68 -21.81 22.97
CA HIS A 170 16.34 -20.83 22.11
C HIS A 170 15.71 -20.76 20.72
N ALA A 171 15.38 -21.90 20.11
CA ALA A 171 14.72 -21.94 18.80
C ALA A 171 13.34 -21.29 18.80
N LEU A 172 12.54 -21.49 19.85
CA LEU A 172 11.22 -20.86 20.01
C LEU A 172 11.32 -19.35 20.24
N GLU A 173 12.30 -18.90 21.04
CA GLU A 173 12.56 -17.47 21.24
C GLU A 173 13.02 -16.79 19.95
N GLU A 174 13.89 -17.43 19.17
CA GLU A 174 14.36 -16.93 17.90
C GLU A 174 13.21 -16.83 16.89
N ALA A 175 12.35 -17.85 16.81
CA ALA A 175 11.14 -17.79 16.00
C ALA A 175 10.27 -16.61 16.41
N LYS A 176 10.02 -16.40 17.70
CA LYS A 176 9.23 -15.26 18.19
C LYS A 176 9.84 -13.91 17.77
N LYS A 177 11.17 -13.74 17.91
CA LYS A 177 11.87 -12.50 17.52
C LYS A 177 11.75 -12.26 16.00
N ILE A 178 11.90 -13.30 15.19
CA ILE A 178 11.78 -13.20 13.73
C ILE A 178 10.33 -12.86 13.34
N ALA A 179 9.33 -13.50 13.96
CA ALA A 179 7.92 -13.20 13.72
C ALA A 179 7.61 -11.73 14.00
N GLN A 180 8.09 -11.21 15.14
CA GLN A 180 7.92 -9.81 15.52
C GLN A 180 8.61 -8.86 14.52
N ALA A 181 9.83 -9.19 14.07
CA ALA A 181 10.53 -8.40 13.07
C ALA A 181 9.81 -8.40 11.71
N LEU A 182 9.26 -9.55 11.29
CA LEU A 182 8.45 -9.67 10.08
C LEU A 182 7.16 -8.84 10.19
N GLU A 183 6.46 -8.92 11.32
CA GLU A 183 5.25 -8.14 11.58
C GLU A 183 5.53 -6.64 11.59
N GLN A 184 6.60 -6.19 12.25
CA GLN A 184 7.01 -4.78 12.26
C GLN A 184 7.37 -4.28 10.85
N ARG A 185 8.10 -5.09 10.07
CA ARG A 185 8.58 -4.70 8.75
C ARG A 185 7.50 -4.74 7.67
N PHE A 186 6.62 -5.75 7.69
CA PHE A 186 5.68 -6.01 6.60
C PHE A 186 4.21 -5.87 7.01
N GLY A 187 3.93 -5.63 8.29
CA GLY A 187 2.57 -5.59 8.85
C GLY A 187 1.98 -6.96 9.13
N SER A 188 2.66 -8.05 8.77
CA SER A 188 2.25 -9.43 9.02
C SER A 188 3.47 -10.34 9.07
N ALA A 189 3.43 -11.34 9.96
CA ALA A 189 4.41 -12.44 9.98
C ALA A 189 4.03 -13.58 9.03
N GLU A 190 2.84 -13.56 8.44
CA GLU A 190 2.32 -14.67 7.64
C GLU A 190 2.98 -14.71 6.25
N ALA A 191 3.55 -15.87 5.90
CA ALA A 191 4.26 -16.05 4.63
C ALA A 191 3.41 -15.76 3.37
N ARG A 192 2.09 -15.90 3.44
CA ARG A 192 1.17 -15.60 2.32
C ARG A 192 1.00 -14.09 2.07
N ASP A 193 1.23 -13.26 3.08
CA ASP A 193 1.12 -11.81 2.99
C ASP A 193 2.44 -11.17 2.52
N LEU A 194 3.53 -11.94 2.57
CA LEU A 194 4.86 -11.55 2.07
C LEU A 194 4.92 -11.64 0.54
N LYS A 195 4.45 -10.58 -0.12
CA LYS A 195 4.53 -10.38 -1.57
C LYS A 195 5.76 -9.55 -1.95
N LEU A 196 6.33 -9.80 -3.12
CA LEU A 196 7.52 -9.08 -3.61
C LEU A 196 7.31 -7.56 -3.62
N GLU A 197 6.12 -7.13 -4.06
CA GLU A 197 5.68 -5.72 -4.09
C GLU A 197 5.72 -5.08 -2.69
N ASN A 198 5.36 -5.83 -1.66
CA ASN A 198 5.35 -5.36 -0.27
C ASN A 198 6.74 -5.37 0.37
N MET A 199 7.65 -6.21 -0.13
CA MET A 199 8.91 -6.49 0.54
C MET A 199 10.05 -5.55 0.15
N ARG A 200 9.87 -4.75 -0.91
CA ARG A 200 10.82 -3.71 -1.36
C ARG A 200 12.26 -4.27 -1.42
N LEU A 201 12.37 -5.48 -1.94
CA LEU A 201 13.63 -6.24 -1.94
C LEU A 201 14.56 -5.70 -3.01
N GLY A 202 15.82 -5.52 -2.64
CA GLY A 202 16.88 -5.39 -3.63
C GLY A 202 16.97 -6.64 -4.52
N PRO A 203 17.57 -6.53 -5.72
CA PRO A 203 17.67 -7.64 -6.69
C PRO A 203 18.27 -8.93 -6.11
N GLU A 204 19.19 -8.83 -5.16
CA GLU A 204 19.82 -9.99 -4.52
C GLU A 204 18.90 -10.75 -3.56
N LEU A 205 17.93 -10.06 -2.94
CA LEU A 205 16.97 -10.70 -2.03
C LEU A 205 15.75 -11.25 -2.76
N SER A 206 15.39 -10.69 -3.92
CA SER A 206 14.27 -11.20 -4.72
C SER A 206 14.51 -12.66 -5.17
N THR A 207 15.76 -13.02 -5.48
CA THR A 207 16.16 -14.41 -5.81
C THR A 207 16.10 -15.35 -4.60
N LYS A 208 15.98 -14.82 -3.37
CA LYS A 208 15.86 -15.58 -2.12
C LYS A 208 14.45 -15.56 -1.55
N LEU A 209 13.46 -15.10 -2.31
CA LEU A 209 12.09 -14.93 -1.84
C LEU A 209 11.47 -16.23 -1.31
N ASP A 210 11.64 -17.34 -2.03
CA ASP A 210 11.09 -18.63 -1.60
C ASP A 210 11.67 -19.07 -0.26
N ARG A 211 12.98 -18.87 -0.09
CA ARG A 211 13.66 -19.13 1.17
C ARG A 211 13.13 -18.27 2.32
N ILE A 212 12.85 -17.00 2.06
CA ILE A 212 12.27 -16.08 3.06
C ILE A 212 10.86 -16.55 3.43
N LYS A 213 10.04 -16.91 2.45
CA LYS A 213 8.69 -17.43 2.67
C LYS A 213 8.70 -18.73 3.46
N ASP A 214 9.63 -19.63 3.17
CA ASP A 214 9.79 -20.88 3.92
C ASP A 214 10.12 -20.63 5.38
N VAL A 215 11.07 -19.73 5.65
CA VAL A 215 11.44 -19.36 7.02
C VAL A 215 10.27 -18.70 7.74
N ALA A 216 9.60 -17.72 7.10
CA ALA A 216 8.42 -17.06 7.66
C ALA A 216 7.30 -18.08 8.00
N ARG A 217 7.07 -19.05 7.12
CA ARG A 217 6.08 -20.12 7.31
C ARG A 217 6.42 -21.01 8.51
N ILE A 218 7.67 -21.42 8.65
CA ILE A 218 8.14 -22.24 9.78
C ILE A 218 8.00 -21.46 11.09
N VAL A 219 8.40 -20.18 11.09
CA VAL A 219 8.34 -19.28 12.24
C VAL A 219 6.90 -19.03 12.69
N ASP A 220 6.00 -18.64 11.77
CA ASP A 220 4.58 -18.40 12.07
C ASP A 220 3.91 -19.66 12.65
N ARG A 221 4.15 -20.83 12.06
CA ARG A 221 3.58 -22.09 12.56
C ARG A 221 4.10 -22.48 13.94
N ALA A 222 5.38 -22.26 14.21
CA ALA A 222 5.96 -22.49 15.53
C ALA A 222 5.35 -21.55 16.58
N GLN A 223 5.23 -20.26 16.25
CA GLN A 223 4.62 -19.27 17.14
C GLN A 223 3.15 -19.60 17.45
N ARG A 224 2.35 -19.96 16.43
CA ARG A 224 0.95 -20.36 16.63
C ARG A 224 0.83 -21.57 17.54
N ALA A 225 1.65 -22.58 17.32
CA ALA A 225 1.63 -23.79 18.13
C ALA A 225 2.01 -23.51 19.60
N GLU A 226 3.00 -22.64 19.84
CA GLU A 226 3.39 -22.25 21.20
C GLU A 226 2.32 -21.36 21.89
N LEU A 227 1.66 -20.47 21.14
CA LEU A 227 0.54 -19.69 21.65
C LEU A 227 -0.64 -20.59 22.05
N THR A 228 -0.98 -21.58 21.22
CA THR A 228 -2.01 -22.58 21.55
C THR A 228 -1.64 -23.34 22.83
N ARG A 229 -0.40 -23.83 22.94
CA ARG A 229 0.09 -24.53 24.14
C ARG A 229 -0.03 -23.64 25.39
N THR A 230 0.43 -22.40 25.31
CA THR A 230 0.38 -21.45 26.44
C THR A 230 -1.05 -21.17 26.88
N TYR A 231 -1.96 -21.00 25.91
CA TYR A 231 -3.38 -20.82 26.16
C TYR A 231 -4.00 -22.04 26.85
N GLU A 232 -3.72 -23.25 26.37
CA GLU A 232 -4.20 -24.51 26.95
C GLU A 232 -3.70 -24.71 28.39
N LEU A 233 -2.42 -24.46 28.64
CA LEU A 233 -1.83 -24.51 29.99
C LEU A 233 -2.50 -23.50 30.93
N THR A 234 -2.67 -22.25 30.49
CA THR A 234 -3.31 -21.20 31.29
C THR A 234 -4.78 -21.54 31.59
N ARG A 235 -5.49 -22.10 30.62
CA ARG A 235 -6.88 -22.54 30.79
C ARG A 235 -6.98 -23.73 31.75
N GLY A 236 -6.07 -24.69 31.65
CA GLY A 236 -5.98 -25.84 32.56
C GLY A 236 -5.74 -25.40 34.01
N LEU A 237 -4.79 -24.49 34.23
CA LEU A 237 -4.51 -23.91 35.54
C LEU A 237 -5.72 -23.19 36.13
N LYS A 238 -6.41 -22.35 35.34
CA LYS A 238 -7.63 -21.65 35.79
C LYS A 238 -8.77 -22.60 36.14
N LYS A 239 -8.94 -23.72 35.42
CA LYS A 239 -9.92 -24.75 35.76
C LYS A 239 -9.55 -25.52 37.04
N GLY A 240 -8.27 -25.81 37.25
CA GLY A 240 -7.78 -26.47 38.46
C GLY A 240 -7.90 -25.59 39.71
N LEU A 241 -7.72 -24.27 39.57
CA LEU A 241 -7.90 -23.30 40.65
C LEU A 241 -9.37 -22.94 40.91
N GLY A 242 -10.26 -23.12 39.92
CA GLY A 242 -11.70 -22.82 40.01
C GLY A 242 -12.58 -23.94 40.56
N LEU A 243 -12.00 -25.08 40.98
CA LEU A 243 -12.70 -26.22 41.59
C LEU A 243 -12.46 -26.31 43.11
N GLY A 244 -12.11 -25.19 43.74
CA GLY A 244 -11.90 -25.07 45.17
C GLY A 244 -12.90 -24.14 45.86
N ILE A 245 -14.21 -24.32 45.63
CA ILE A 245 -15.32 -23.97 46.54
C ILE A 245 -16.39 -25.04 46.38
#